data_AF-A0A7C6LMM8-F1
#
_entry.id   AF-A0A7C6LMM8-F1
#
_cell.length_a   1.000
_cell.length_b   1.000
_cell.length_c   1.000
_cell.angle_alpha   90.00
_cell.angle_beta   90.00
_cell.angle_gamma   90.00
#
_symmetry.space_group_name_H-M   'P 1'
#
loop_
_entity.id
_entity.type
_entity.pdbx_description
1 polymer ?
#
loop_
_entity_poly.entity_id
_entity_poly.type
_entity_poly.pdbx_seq_one_letter_code
_entity_poly.pdbx_strand_id
1 'polypeptide(L)' 'MELTPRQEQIIEIVKKNTPITGEKIAELLNVRRATLRPDLAV' A
#
# COMPACT_ATOMS: atom_id res chain seq x y z
N MET A 1 12.28 13.19 -3.83
CA MET A 1 11.73 12.18 -2.90
C MET A 1 11.65 10.90 -3.69
N GLU A 2 12.42 9.88 -3.31
CA GLU A 2 12.31 8.55 -3.90
C GLU A 2 11.28 7.76 -3.09
N LEU A 3 10.40 7.05 -3.79
CA LEU A 3 9.44 6.16 -3.14
C LEU A 3 10.20 4.97 -2.56
N THR A 4 9.80 4.52 -1.38
CA THR A 4 10.36 3.28 -0.84
C THR A 4 9.90 2.09 -1.70
N PRO A 5 10.66 0.98 -1.75
CA PRO A 5 10.24 -0.22 -2.47
C PRO A 5 8.84 -0.73 -2.06
N ARG A 6 8.44 -0.48 -0.81
CA ARG A 6 7.10 -0.82 -0.32
C ARG A 6 6.02 0.11 -0.89
N GLN A 7 6.28 1.41 -0.99
CA GLN A 7 5.37 2.36 -1.62
C GLN A 7 5.19 2.04 -3.11
N GLU A 8 6.26 1.67 -3.81
CA GLU A 8 6.16 1.20 -5.20
C GLU A 8 5.28 -0.05 -5.32
N GLN A 9 5.46 -1.03 -4.44
CA GLN A 9 4.58 -2.21 -4.38
C GLN A 9 3.11 -1.84 -4.13
N ILE A 10 2.84 -0.91 -3.20
CA ILE A 10 1.48 -0.43 -2.91
C ILE A 10 0.87 0.22 -4.15
N ILE A 11 1.63 1.06 -4.87
CA ILE A 11 1.17 1.71 -6.09
C ILE A 11 0.82 0.67 -7.16
N GLU A 12 1.65 -0.34 -7.35
CA GLU A 12 1.37 -1.42 -8.31
C GLU A 12 0.14 -2.24 -7.93
N ILE A 13 -0.07 -2.50 -6.64
CA ILE A 13 -1.30 -3.15 -6.14
C ILE A 13 -2.53 -2.29 -6.43
N VAL A 14 -2.46 -0.99 -6.15
CA VAL A 14 -3.57 -0.04 -6.38
C VAL A 14 -3.90 0.05 -7.87
N LYS A 15 -2.90 0.18 -8.74
CA LYS A 15 -3.10 0.22 -10.20
C LYS A 15 -3.76 -1.07 -10.73
N LYS A 16 -3.35 -2.23 -10.22
CA LYS A 16 -3.87 -3.54 -10.69
C LYS A 16 -5.26 -3.87 -10.16
N ASN A 17 -5.64 -3.37 -8.98
CA ASN A 17 -6.84 -3.78 -8.27
C ASN A 17 -7.83 -2.64 -8.02
N THR A 18 -7.69 -1.50 -8.71
CA THR A 18 -8.60 -0.37 -8.53
C THR A 18 -10.05 -0.74 -8.93
N PRO A 19 -11.07 -0.46 -8.08
CA PRO A 19 -10.98 0.18 -6.76
C PRO A 19 -10.58 -0.81 -5.64
N ILE A 20 -9.57 -0.44 -4.82
CA ILE A 20 -9.09 -1.23 -3.67
C ILE A 20 -9.00 -0.37 -2.40
N THR A 21 -9.25 -0.96 -1.23
CA THR A 21 -9.16 -0.29 0.07
C THR A 21 -7.81 -0.51 0.75
N GLY A 22 -7.45 0.37 1.69
CA GLY A 22 -6.25 0.21 2.51
C GLY A 22 -6.24 -1.06 3.38
N GLU A 23 -7.40 -1.54 3.85
CA GLU A 23 -7.52 -2.87 4.46
C GLU A 23 -7.07 -3.97 3.51
N LYS A 24 -7.55 -3.95 2.25
CA LYS A 24 -7.26 -5.02 1.29
C LYS A 24 -5.80 -5.01 0.84
N ILE A 25 -5.20 -3.82 0.71
CA ILE A 25 -3.75 -3.69 0.47
C ILE A 25 -2.96 -4.29 1.64
N ALA A 26 -3.41 -4.05 2.88
CA ALA A 26 -2.75 -4.60 4.06
C ALA A 26 -2.84 -6.14 4.10
N GLU A 27 -4.01 -6.71 3.75
CA GLU A 27 -4.17 -8.16 3.59
C GLU A 27 -3.22 -8.73 2.53
N LEU A 28 -3.12 -8.10 1.36
CA LEU A 28 -2.24 -8.56 0.26
C LEU A 28 -0.75 -8.51 0.64
N LEU A 29 -0.37 -7.53 1.46
CA LEU A 29 1.00 -7.38 1.97
C LEU A 29 1.26 -8.14 3.26
N ASN A 30 0.26 -8.87 3.78
CA ASN A 30 0.30 -9.59 5.06
C ASN A 30 0.76 -8.72 6.24
N VAL A 31 0.29 -7.47 6.27
CA VAL A 31 0.56 -6.48 7.33
C VAL A 31 -0.74 -5.93 7.89
N ARG A 32 -0.67 -5.23 9.03
CA ARG A 32 -1.83 -4.51 9.56
C ARG A 32 -2.01 -3.19 8.81
N ARG A 33 -3.26 -2.75 8.62
CA ARG A 33 -3.55 -1.44 8.00
C ARG A 33 -2.83 -0.28 8.69
N ALA A 34 -2.66 -0.33 10.01
CA ALA A 34 -1.92 0.68 10.77
C ALA A 34 -0.44 0.78 10.36
N THR A 35 0.16 -0.31 9.87
CA THR A 35 1.55 -0.37 9.38
C THR A 35 1.72 0.31 8.03
N LEU A 36 0.64 0.47 7.24
CA LEU A 36 0.65 1.19 5.97
C LEU A 36 0.55 2.72 6.14
N ARG A 37 0.23 3.22 7.33
CA ARG A 37 0.13 4.67 7.59
C ARG A 37 1.37 5.45 7.16
N PRO A 38 2.61 5.08 7.53
CA PRO A 38 3.80 5.82 7.07
C PRO A 38 3.99 5.76 5.55
N ASP A 39 3.55 4.68 4.90
CA ASP A 39 3.66 4.52 3.45
C ASP A 39 2.64 5.40 2.69
N LEU A 40 1.47 5.65 3.29
CA LEU A 40 0.34 6.38 2.71
C LEU A 40 0.21 7.84 3.17
N ALA A 41 1.00 8.29 4.14
CA ALA A 41 0.91 9.62 4.76
C ALA A 41 1.90 10.65 4.19
N VAL A 42 2.59 10.33 3.10
CA VAL A 42 3.53 11.23 2.39
C VAL A 42 2.80 12.00 1.31
#